data_AF-A0A1Q9RUW0-F1
#
_entry.id   AF-A0A1Q9RUW0-F1
#
_cell.length_a   1.000
_cell.length_b   1.000
_cell.length_c   1.000
_cell.angle_alpha   90.00
_cell.angle_beta   90.00
_cell.angle_gamma   90.00
#
_symmetry.space_group_name_H-M   'P 1'
#
loop_
_entity.id
_entity.type
_entity.pdbx_description
1 polymer ?
#
loop_
_entity_poly.entity_id
_entity_poly.type
_entity_poly.pdbx_seq_one_letter_code
_entity_poly.pdbx_strand_id
1 'polypeptide(L)'
;MIWVTVLANAVAVVVAFLVLKPLTRLTFVSGPLLVPFLLLVLALGAYTSSNSFADIFVMIGAAAVGVACIRYDWPRVPFLLAVVLGALAERYLFLSHSLFGWTWLTRPVVLVIGTAIGLAMLAPTIRRFRNRRANPPRTRTDERGGGLTARASAGSADADGAAARRRPSPEAVADVVASALLLALFAWAFVAAGEWSYRAALFPRLVTAAGIVLTALHLAQVLLRIRRQVPPGADDEPDGDPHDVEYVFRTAGPRRWAAALGWVAAFFALLHAVGLYPTAAIFPLLYLRFAGGRTWIFSAIYAIVSAVVLYVSFELALGVPTPTGLLLD
;
A
#
# COMPACT_ATOMS: atom_id res chain seq x y z
N MET A 1 -10.23 -11.26 36.88
CA MET A 1 -9.74 -10.69 35.61
C MET A 1 -9.12 -11.77 34.71
N ILE A 2 -8.06 -12.48 35.13
CA ILE A 2 -7.40 -13.51 34.31
C ILE A 2 -8.37 -14.61 33.80
N TRP A 3 -9.18 -15.21 34.68
CA TRP A 3 -10.14 -16.26 34.29
C TRP A 3 -11.20 -15.80 33.28
N VAL A 4 -11.65 -14.55 33.40
CA VAL A 4 -12.61 -13.96 32.45
C VAL A 4 -11.94 -13.78 31.08
N THR A 5 -10.69 -13.35 31.03
CA THR A 5 -9.93 -13.23 29.77
C THR A 5 -9.72 -14.59 29.11
N VAL A 6 -9.38 -15.63 29.89
CA VAL A 6 -9.21 -16.98 29.37
C VAL A 6 -10.52 -17.53 28.82
N LEU A 7 -11.62 -17.40 29.58
CA LEU A 7 -12.94 -17.86 29.13
C LEU A 7 -13.44 -17.08 27.91
N ALA A 8 -13.26 -15.75 27.89
CA ALA A 8 -13.63 -14.91 26.77
C ALA A 8 -12.86 -15.27 25.48
N ASN A 9 -11.54 -15.52 25.58
CA ASN A 9 -10.75 -15.96 24.44
C ASN A 9 -11.17 -17.35 23.95
N ALA A 10 -11.48 -18.28 24.87
CA ALA A 10 -11.99 -19.59 24.49
C ALA A 10 -13.33 -19.50 23.73
N VAL A 11 -14.28 -18.70 24.25
CA VAL A 11 -15.56 -18.43 23.58
C VAL A 11 -15.33 -17.73 22.24
N ALA A 12 -14.44 -16.74 22.16
CA ALA A 12 -14.12 -16.03 20.93
C ALA A 12 -13.56 -16.97 19.85
N VAL A 13 -12.71 -17.93 20.23
CA VAL A 13 -12.19 -18.96 19.32
C VAL A 13 -13.32 -19.84 18.80
N VAL A 14 -14.23 -20.30 19.67
CA VAL A 14 -15.40 -21.11 19.25
C VAL A 14 -16.29 -20.35 18.27
N VAL A 15 -16.61 -19.09 18.59
CA VAL A 15 -17.40 -18.21 17.69
C VAL A 15 -16.67 -17.99 16.38
N ALA A 16 -15.36 -17.73 16.41
CA ALA A 16 -14.55 -17.53 15.21
C ALA A 16 -14.58 -18.77 14.29
N PHE A 17 -14.48 -19.98 14.85
CA PHE A 17 -14.61 -21.22 14.07
C PHE A 17 -16.00 -21.40 13.46
N LEU A 18 -17.07 -21.00 14.16
CA LEU A 18 -18.43 -21.05 13.63
C LEU A 18 -18.61 -20.10 12.43
N VAL A 19 -18.03 -18.90 12.53
CA VAL A 19 -18.13 -17.83 11.52
C VAL A 19 -17.12 -18.04 10.37
N LEU A 20 -16.09 -18.87 10.55
CA LEU A 20 -15.08 -19.16 9.53
C LEU A 20 -15.68 -19.74 8.24
N LYS A 21 -16.66 -20.65 8.35
CA LYS A 21 -17.33 -21.26 7.18
C LYS A 21 -18.04 -20.23 6.29
N PRO A 22 -18.91 -19.33 6.81
CA PRO A 22 -19.50 -18.29 5.97
C PRO A 22 -18.45 -17.27 5.47
N LEU A 23 -17.44 -16.92 6.27
CA LEU A 23 -16.37 -16.00 5.84
C LEU A 23 -15.54 -16.56 4.68
N THR A 24 -15.21 -17.85 4.69
CA THR A 24 -14.50 -18.51 3.58
C THR A 24 -15.34 -18.63 2.32
N ARG A 25 -16.67 -18.53 2.38
CA ARG A 25 -17.50 -18.41 1.17
C ARG A 25 -17.46 -17.01 0.58
N LEU A 26 -17.26 -15.99 1.41
CA LEU A 26 -17.17 -14.60 0.96
C LEU A 26 -15.95 -14.37 0.06
N THR A 27 -14.86 -15.12 0.25
CA THR A 27 -13.66 -15.02 -0.59
C THR A 27 -13.86 -15.52 -2.03
N PHE A 28 -14.91 -16.31 -2.30
CA PHE A 28 -15.28 -16.73 -3.66
C PHE A 28 -16.21 -15.74 -4.37
N VAL A 29 -16.67 -14.69 -3.69
CA VAL A 29 -17.57 -13.70 -4.29
C VAL A 29 -16.78 -12.83 -5.27
N SER A 30 -17.30 -12.66 -6.49
CA SER A 30 -16.62 -11.87 -7.52
C SER A 30 -16.41 -10.42 -7.07
N GLY A 31 -15.21 -9.89 -7.24
CA GLY A 31 -14.82 -8.53 -6.80
C GLY A 31 -15.85 -7.42 -7.07
N PRO A 32 -16.49 -7.33 -8.26
CA PRO A 32 -17.51 -6.31 -8.53
C PRO A 32 -18.74 -6.36 -7.61
N LEU A 33 -19.05 -7.52 -7.01
CA LEU A 33 -20.13 -7.62 -6.02
C LEU A 33 -19.72 -7.09 -4.65
N LEU A 34 -18.44 -7.04 -4.34
CA LEU A 34 -17.95 -6.59 -3.04
C LEU A 34 -17.84 -5.06 -2.98
N VAL A 35 -17.47 -4.41 -4.09
CA VAL A 35 -17.23 -2.96 -4.16
C VAL A 35 -18.36 -2.11 -3.56
N PRO A 36 -19.63 -2.22 -4.00
CA PRO A 36 -20.68 -1.33 -3.51
C PRO A 36 -20.94 -1.49 -2.00
N PHE A 37 -20.97 -2.72 -1.51
CA PHE A 37 -21.17 -2.97 -0.08
C PHE A 37 -19.96 -2.54 0.75
N LEU A 38 -18.74 -2.82 0.28
CA LEU A 38 -17.51 -2.40 0.95
C LEU A 38 -17.43 -0.87 1.06
N LEU A 39 -17.75 -0.13 0.00
CA LEU A 39 -17.75 1.33 0.02
C LEU A 39 -18.77 1.89 1.02
N LEU A 40 -19.97 1.30 1.10
CA LEU A 40 -20.99 1.67 2.09
C LEU A 40 -20.49 1.47 3.52
N VAL A 41 -19.95 0.28 3.83
CA VAL A 41 -19.44 -0.05 5.17
C VAL A 41 -18.21 0.78 5.53
N LEU A 42 -17.30 1.03 4.59
CA LEU A 42 -16.11 1.87 4.82
C LEU A 42 -16.49 3.32 5.11
N ALA A 43 -17.37 3.91 4.30
CA ALA A 43 -17.79 5.30 4.49
C ALA A 43 -18.56 5.49 5.80
N LEU A 44 -19.42 4.52 6.14
CA LEU A 44 -20.10 4.50 7.42
C LEU A 44 -19.10 4.37 8.57
N GLY A 45 -18.20 3.39 8.52
CA GLY A 45 -17.18 3.17 9.56
C GLY A 45 -16.24 4.37 9.77
N ALA A 46 -15.95 5.15 8.73
CA ALA A 46 -15.25 6.42 8.87
C ALA A 46 -16.11 7.47 9.57
N TYR A 47 -17.38 7.59 9.19
CA TYR A 47 -18.31 8.58 9.76
C TYR A 47 -18.61 8.34 11.25
N THR A 48 -18.79 7.08 11.68
CA THR A 48 -19.22 6.76 13.05
C THR A 48 -18.21 7.16 14.13
N SER A 49 -16.96 7.48 13.78
CA SER A 49 -15.92 7.85 14.75
C SER A 49 -16.15 9.23 15.36
N SER A 50 -16.54 10.23 14.56
CA SER A 50 -16.79 11.60 15.03
C SER A 50 -18.13 12.18 14.57
N ASN A 51 -18.94 11.41 13.84
CA ASN A 51 -20.18 11.84 13.22
C ASN A 51 -20.00 13.07 12.33
N SER A 52 -18.86 13.12 11.60
CA SER A 52 -18.49 14.22 10.73
C SER A 52 -18.12 13.72 9.35
N PHE A 53 -18.56 14.47 8.33
CA PHE A 53 -18.11 14.26 6.95
C PHE A 53 -16.61 14.48 6.78
N ALA A 54 -15.95 15.21 7.69
CA ALA A 54 -14.50 15.39 7.68
C ALA A 54 -13.75 14.04 7.70
N ASP A 55 -14.23 13.07 8.47
CA ASP A 55 -13.60 11.75 8.58
C ASP A 55 -13.71 10.97 7.27
N ILE A 56 -14.82 11.13 6.54
CA ILE A 56 -14.98 10.54 5.21
C ILE A 56 -13.96 11.15 4.24
N PHE A 57 -13.71 12.46 4.29
CA PHE A 57 -12.67 13.08 3.45
C PHE A 57 -11.26 12.61 3.80
N VAL A 58 -10.95 12.43 5.09
CA VAL A 58 -9.67 11.84 5.52
C VAL A 58 -9.52 10.41 5.00
N MET A 59 -10.59 9.61 5.08
CA MET A 59 -10.62 8.25 4.53
C MET A 59 -10.41 8.25 3.01
N ILE A 60 -11.04 9.16 2.26
CA ILE A 60 -10.81 9.31 0.81
C ILE A 60 -9.35 9.66 0.52
N GLY A 61 -8.76 10.57 1.30
CA GLY A 61 -7.32 10.90 1.21
C GLY A 61 -6.44 9.68 1.44
N ALA A 62 -6.73 8.89 2.48
CA ALA A 62 -6.01 7.64 2.76
C ALA A 62 -6.20 6.59 1.65
N ALA A 63 -7.41 6.50 1.08
CA ALA A 63 -7.69 5.62 -0.05
C ALA A 63 -6.91 6.04 -1.31
N ALA A 64 -6.76 7.35 -1.56
CA ALA A 64 -5.95 7.86 -2.66
C ALA A 64 -4.46 7.50 -2.51
N VAL A 65 -3.92 7.57 -1.28
CA VAL A 65 -2.56 7.07 -0.97
C VAL A 65 -2.46 5.57 -1.25
N GLY A 66 -3.45 4.77 -0.83
CA GLY A 66 -3.50 3.34 -1.11
C GLY A 66 -3.51 3.02 -2.61
N VAL A 67 -4.28 3.79 -3.39
CA VAL A 67 -4.30 3.70 -4.86
C VAL A 67 -2.95 4.07 -5.48
N ALA A 68 -2.29 5.11 -4.98
CA ALA A 68 -0.95 5.47 -5.43
C ALA A 68 0.04 4.31 -5.19
N CYS A 69 -0.03 3.65 -4.04
CA CYS A 69 0.80 2.47 -3.76
C CYS A 69 0.58 1.35 -4.78
N ILE A 70 -0.66 1.05 -5.15
CA ILE A 70 -0.99 0.03 -6.17
C ILE A 70 -0.43 0.45 -7.54
N ARG A 71 -0.55 1.72 -7.90
CA ARG A 71 -0.10 2.21 -9.21
C ARG A 71 1.41 2.16 -9.40
N TYR A 72 2.17 2.35 -8.33
CA TYR A 72 3.64 2.36 -8.36
C TYR A 72 4.28 1.08 -7.82
N ASP A 73 3.50 0.01 -7.58
CA ASP A 73 3.98 -1.27 -7.05
C ASP A 73 4.68 -1.13 -5.68
N TRP A 74 4.20 -0.19 -4.86
CA TRP A 74 4.75 0.05 -3.52
C TRP A 74 4.09 -0.85 -2.48
N PRO A 75 4.84 -1.36 -1.50
CA PRO A 75 4.29 -2.24 -0.49
C PRO A 75 3.29 -1.47 0.39
N ARG A 76 2.00 -1.76 0.23
CA ARG A 76 0.88 -1.16 0.98
C ARG A 76 0.86 -1.53 2.47
N VAL A 77 1.20 -2.77 2.79
CA VAL A 77 1.11 -3.35 4.15
C VAL A 77 2.02 -2.61 5.15
N PRO A 78 3.29 -2.30 4.83
CA PRO A 78 4.15 -1.49 5.68
C PRO A 78 3.58 -0.12 6.07
N PHE A 79 2.84 0.54 5.17
CA PHE A 79 2.26 1.85 5.46
C PHE A 79 1.18 1.75 6.54
N LEU A 80 0.29 0.76 6.39
CA LEU A 80 -0.73 0.46 7.41
C LEU A 80 -0.10 0.04 8.74
N LEU A 81 0.95 -0.78 8.68
CA LEU A 81 1.69 -1.22 9.85
C LEU A 81 2.32 -0.02 10.58
N ALA A 82 2.93 0.91 9.85
CA ALA A 82 3.52 2.12 10.44
C ALA A 82 2.47 2.99 11.14
N VAL A 83 1.28 3.17 10.55
CA VAL A 83 0.18 3.93 11.16
C VAL A 83 -0.31 3.27 12.45
N VAL A 84 -0.51 1.96 12.45
CA VAL A 84 -1.03 1.24 13.62
C VAL A 84 0.01 1.09 14.73
N LEU A 85 1.26 0.77 14.38
CA LEU A 85 2.33 0.58 15.36
C LEU A 85 2.95 1.89 15.84
N GLY A 86 2.75 3.01 15.15
CA GLY A 86 3.36 4.30 15.51
C GLY A 86 3.06 4.72 16.95
N ALA A 87 1.78 4.72 17.33
CA ALA A 87 1.35 5.08 18.69
C ALA A 87 1.91 4.11 19.76
N LEU A 88 1.97 2.81 19.45
CA LEU A 88 2.56 1.82 20.36
C LEU A 88 4.06 2.06 20.51
N ALA A 89 4.77 2.28 19.39
CA ALA A 89 6.21 2.51 19.36
C ALA A 89 6.58 3.78 20.16
N GLU A 90 5.84 4.87 19.98
CA GLU A 90 6.01 6.11 20.75
C GLU A 90 5.83 5.87 22.25
N ARG A 91 4.73 5.21 22.64
CA ARG A 91 4.44 4.91 24.04
C ARG A 91 5.54 4.07 24.68
N TYR A 92 5.99 3.01 24.01
CA TYR A 92 7.04 2.12 24.55
C TYR A 92 8.43 2.77 24.55
N LEU A 93 8.73 3.62 23.57
CA LEU A 93 9.95 4.42 23.56
C LEU A 93 9.96 5.39 24.75
N PHE A 94 8.86 6.10 24.98
CA PHE A 94 8.75 7.03 26.09
C PHE A 94 8.86 6.33 27.45
N LEU A 95 8.22 5.17 27.60
CA LEU A 95 8.34 4.34 28.80
C LEU A 95 9.80 3.92 29.04
N SER A 96 10.48 3.43 28.00
CA SER A 96 11.88 3.02 28.09
C SER A 96 12.81 4.17 28.44
N HIS A 97 12.59 5.34 27.83
CA HIS A 97 13.37 6.54 28.10
C HIS A 97 13.13 7.11 29.50
N SER A 98 11.89 7.05 29.99
CA SER A 98 11.54 7.53 31.33
C SER A 98 12.05 6.63 32.44
N LEU A 99 12.13 5.31 32.21
CA LEU A 99 12.65 4.34 33.19
C LEU A 99 14.18 4.27 33.20
N PHE A 100 14.82 4.34 32.04
CA PHE A 100 16.25 4.03 31.89
C PHE A 100 17.07 5.14 31.19
N GLY A 101 16.47 6.28 30.86
CA GLY A 101 17.19 7.40 30.20
C GLY A 101 17.73 6.99 28.83
N TRP A 102 19.04 7.08 28.62
CA TRP A 102 19.73 6.59 27.42
C TRP A 102 20.37 5.20 27.61
N THR A 103 20.38 4.67 28.84
CA THR A 103 20.99 3.37 29.16
C THR A 103 20.17 2.17 28.66
N TRP A 104 18.94 2.37 28.18
CA TRP A 104 18.18 1.30 27.55
C TRP A 104 18.87 0.77 26.27
N LEU A 105 19.62 1.62 25.55
CA LEU A 105 20.36 1.22 24.34
C LEU A 105 21.52 0.26 24.63
N THR A 106 22.11 0.35 25.82
CA THR A 106 23.21 -0.54 26.22
C THR A 106 22.71 -1.90 26.74
N ARG A 107 21.39 -2.12 26.82
CA ARG A 107 20.84 -3.41 27.25
C ARG A 107 21.13 -4.48 26.19
N PRO A 108 21.55 -5.69 26.59
CA PRO A 108 22.01 -6.72 25.66
C PRO A 108 20.94 -7.13 24.64
N VAL A 109 19.67 -7.19 25.06
CA VAL A 109 18.55 -7.52 24.16
C VAL A 109 18.38 -6.47 23.06
N VAL A 110 18.55 -5.19 23.37
CA VAL A 110 18.42 -4.10 22.40
C VAL A 110 19.58 -4.15 21.40
N LEU A 111 20.79 -4.45 21.86
CA LEU A 111 21.95 -4.62 20.97
C LEU A 111 21.78 -5.82 20.04
N VAL A 112 21.27 -6.97 20.53
CA VAL A 112 21.00 -8.14 19.70
C VAL A 112 19.94 -7.84 18.64
N ILE A 113 18.83 -7.20 19.02
CA ILE A 113 17.77 -6.83 18.06
C ILE A 113 18.28 -5.78 17.07
N GLY A 114 18.97 -4.74 17.53
CA GLY A 114 19.52 -3.69 16.69
C GLY A 114 20.56 -4.19 15.69
N THR A 115 21.45 -5.10 16.12
CA THR A 115 22.41 -5.76 15.22
C THR A 115 21.72 -6.68 14.21
N ALA A 116 20.71 -7.45 14.63
CA ALA A 116 19.92 -8.27 13.72
C ALA A 116 19.19 -7.44 12.66
N ILE A 117 18.59 -6.30 13.03
CA ILE A 117 17.95 -5.36 12.10
C ILE A 117 19.00 -4.80 11.12
N GLY A 118 20.14 -4.31 11.63
CA GLY A 118 21.22 -3.78 10.79
C GLY A 118 21.75 -4.82 9.80
N LEU A 119 21.97 -6.06 10.25
CA LEU A 119 22.37 -7.19 9.41
C LEU A 119 21.31 -7.52 8.36
N ALA A 120 20.03 -7.59 8.73
CA ALA A 120 18.95 -7.85 7.78
C ALA A 120 18.86 -6.78 6.69
N MET A 121 19.10 -5.51 7.02
CA MET A 121 19.13 -4.42 6.03
C MET A 121 20.38 -4.44 5.15
N LEU A 122 21.55 -4.76 5.71
CA LEU A 122 22.82 -4.78 4.98
C LEU A 122 23.01 -6.05 4.16
N ALA A 123 22.44 -7.18 4.56
CA ALA A 123 22.57 -8.48 3.92
C ALA A 123 22.17 -8.50 2.43
N PRO A 124 20.98 -8.01 2.00
CA PRO A 124 20.61 -8.00 0.59
C PRO A 124 21.51 -7.07 -0.22
N THR A 125 21.96 -5.96 0.36
CA THR A 125 22.88 -5.01 -0.30
C THR A 125 24.25 -5.67 -0.55
N ILE A 126 24.84 -6.28 0.48
CA ILE A 126 26.17 -6.92 0.40
C ILE A 126 26.14 -8.17 -0.49
N ARG A 127 25.10 -9.00 -0.39
CA ARG A 127 24.95 -10.21 -1.25
C ARG A 127 24.85 -9.85 -2.72
N ARG A 128 24.11 -8.79 -3.08
CA ARG A 128 24.02 -8.28 -4.47
C ARG A 128 25.36 -7.81 -5.02
N PHE A 129 26.21 -7.18 -4.20
CA PHE A 129 27.56 -6.78 -4.62
C PHE A 129 28.52 -7.97 -4.73
N ARG A 130 28.39 -8.98 -3.86
CA ARG A 130 29.28 -10.15 -3.84
C ARG A 130 29.00 -11.13 -4.98
N ASN A 131 27.74 -11.43 -5.28
CA ASN A 131 27.37 -12.37 -6.34
C ASN A 131 27.75 -11.88 -7.75
N ARG A 132 27.82 -10.55 -7.94
CA ARG A 132 28.28 -9.96 -9.20
C ARG A 132 29.78 -10.08 -9.44
N ARG A 133 30.58 -10.25 -8.39
CA ARG A 133 32.02 -10.54 -8.53
C ARG A 133 32.30 -12.02 -8.80
N ALA A 134 31.38 -12.91 -8.44
CA ALA A 134 31.56 -14.35 -8.57
C ALA A 134 31.13 -14.92 -9.94
N ASN A 135 30.24 -14.24 -10.67
CA ASN A 135 29.79 -14.65 -12.02
C ASN A 135 30.06 -13.53 -13.04
N PRO A 136 31.25 -13.46 -13.67
CA PRO A 136 31.38 -12.70 -14.90
C PRO A 136 30.44 -13.29 -15.97
N PRO A 137 29.81 -12.47 -16.82
CA PRO A 137 28.94 -12.97 -17.88
C PRO A 137 29.75 -13.92 -18.75
N ARG A 138 29.41 -15.21 -18.70
CA ARG A 138 29.90 -16.17 -19.68
C ARG A 138 29.31 -15.77 -21.00
N THR A 139 30.12 -15.09 -21.83
CA THR A 139 29.85 -14.91 -23.24
C THR A 139 29.56 -16.30 -23.79
N ARG A 140 28.29 -16.56 -24.07
CA ARG A 140 27.84 -17.78 -24.70
C ARG A 140 28.30 -17.65 -26.15
N THR A 141 29.54 -18.04 -26.42
CA THR A 141 30.02 -18.23 -27.79
C THR A 141 29.21 -19.39 -28.32
N ASP A 142 28.17 -19.08 -29.10
CA ASP A 142 27.42 -20.07 -29.87
C ASP A 142 28.37 -20.68 -30.91
N GLU A 143 29.06 -21.76 -30.54
CA GLU A 143 29.63 -22.70 -31.50
C GLU A 143 28.51 -23.60 -32.03
N ARG A 144 27.66 -23.07 -32.92
CA ARG A 144 26.86 -23.87 -33.84
C ARG A 144 26.73 -23.18 -35.20
N GLY A 145 27.63 -23.60 -36.10
CA GLY A 145 27.31 -23.83 -37.52
C GLY A 145 27.50 -22.65 -38.48
N GLY A 146 28.34 -22.86 -39.50
CA GLY A 146 28.26 -22.12 -40.76
C GLY A 146 29.61 -21.81 -41.40
N GLY A 147 30.14 -22.75 -42.19
CA GLY A 147 31.33 -22.54 -43.00
C GLY A 147 31.09 -21.62 -44.22
N LEU A 148 32.22 -21.11 -44.74
CA LEU A 148 32.47 -20.55 -46.07
C LEU A 148 31.42 -19.59 -46.68
N THR A 149 31.76 -18.30 -46.72
CA THR A 149 32.16 -17.61 -47.96
C THR A 149 32.76 -16.25 -47.63
N ALA A 150 33.99 -16.05 -48.09
CA ALA A 150 34.66 -14.77 -48.05
C ALA A 150 34.10 -13.85 -49.14
N ARG A 151 33.79 -12.60 -48.77
CA ARG A 151 34.03 -11.46 -49.67
C ARG A 151 34.39 -10.23 -48.84
N ALA A 152 35.67 -9.88 -48.92
CA ALA A 152 36.20 -8.61 -48.49
C ALA A 152 35.57 -7.47 -49.32
N SER A 153 35.22 -6.36 -48.68
CA SER A 153 36.04 -5.13 -48.66
C SER A 153 35.18 -3.86 -48.52
N ALA A 154 35.61 -3.01 -47.59
CA ALA A 154 35.52 -1.55 -47.60
C ALA A 154 34.13 -0.89 -47.50
N GLY A 155 33.93 -0.18 -46.37
CA GLY A 155 32.84 0.76 -46.17
C GLY A 155 32.94 1.39 -44.78
N SER A 156 33.57 2.56 -44.73
CA SER A 156 33.62 3.51 -43.61
C SER A 156 32.25 3.91 -43.05
N ALA A 157 32.27 4.42 -41.80
CA ALA A 157 31.15 5.03 -41.06
C ALA A 157 30.22 3.97 -40.40
N ASP A 158 30.03 3.87 -39.08
CA ASP A 158 30.00 4.89 -38.04
C ASP A 158 30.56 4.35 -36.72
N ALA A 159 31.57 5.04 -36.19
CA ALA A 159 31.97 4.94 -34.79
C ALA A 159 31.07 5.83 -33.88
N ASP A 160 29.92 6.28 -34.39
CA ASP A 160 28.90 7.06 -33.68
C ASP A 160 27.68 6.21 -33.32
N GLY A 161 27.94 5.10 -32.64
CA GLY A 161 26.95 4.47 -31.75
C GLY A 161 26.97 5.13 -30.38
N ALA A 162 27.09 6.45 -30.32
CA ALA A 162 27.09 7.24 -29.10
C ALA A 162 25.81 6.96 -28.33
N ALA A 163 25.94 6.14 -27.28
CA ALA A 163 25.05 6.02 -26.15
C ALA A 163 23.61 6.39 -26.48
N ALA A 164 22.87 5.47 -27.14
CA ALA A 164 21.42 5.54 -27.14
C ALA A 164 21.00 5.64 -25.67
N ARG A 165 20.74 6.89 -25.22
CA ARG A 165 20.29 7.25 -23.88
C ARG A 165 18.98 6.52 -23.70
N ARG A 166 19.05 5.27 -23.24
CA ARG A 166 17.89 4.51 -22.81
C ARG A 166 17.27 5.37 -21.72
N ARG A 167 16.12 5.97 -22.05
CA ARG A 167 15.36 6.78 -21.12
C ARG A 167 15.11 5.90 -19.88
N PRO A 168 15.29 6.42 -18.66
CA PRO A 168 14.95 5.66 -17.47
C PRO A 168 13.51 5.16 -17.58
N SER A 169 13.26 3.93 -17.13
CA SER A 169 11.91 3.39 -17.10
C SER A 169 11.00 4.31 -16.26
N PRO A 170 9.71 4.48 -16.60
CA PRO A 170 8.79 5.34 -15.86
C PRO A 170 8.73 5.00 -14.35
N GLU A 171 8.87 3.72 -14.01
CA GLU A 171 8.92 3.23 -12.62
C GLU A 171 10.15 3.76 -11.87
N ALA A 172 11.34 3.73 -12.49
CA ALA A 172 12.56 4.26 -11.86
C ALA A 172 12.48 5.77 -11.62
N VAL A 173 11.79 6.51 -12.49
CA VAL A 173 11.54 7.95 -12.28
C VAL A 173 10.58 8.14 -11.11
N ALA A 174 9.50 7.36 -11.03
CA ALA A 174 8.55 7.41 -9.92
C ALA A 174 9.24 7.10 -8.58
N ASP A 175 10.11 6.10 -8.52
CA ASP A 175 10.85 5.73 -7.31
C ASP A 175 11.81 6.83 -6.85
N VAL A 176 12.50 7.50 -7.79
CA VAL A 176 13.37 8.64 -7.48
C VAL A 176 12.57 9.82 -6.96
N VAL A 177 11.47 10.17 -7.63
CA VAL A 177 10.59 11.27 -7.22
C VAL A 177 10.00 11.00 -5.85
N ALA A 178 9.49 9.78 -5.62
CA ALA A 178 8.93 9.39 -4.33
C ALA A 178 9.97 9.38 -3.21
N SER A 179 11.16 8.85 -3.47
CA SER A 179 12.27 8.87 -2.50
C SER A 179 12.68 10.31 -2.17
N ALA A 180 12.70 11.21 -3.15
CA ALA A 180 13.00 12.62 -2.95
C ALA A 180 11.89 13.33 -2.15
N LEU A 181 10.61 13.07 -2.46
CA LEU A 181 9.48 13.61 -1.71
C LEU A 181 9.45 13.10 -0.27
N LEU A 182 9.69 11.81 -0.04
CA LEU A 182 9.78 11.23 1.31
C LEU A 182 10.96 11.80 2.08
N LEU A 183 12.12 11.98 1.44
CA LEU A 183 13.28 12.61 2.06
C LEU A 183 12.98 14.06 2.46
N ALA A 184 12.33 14.82 1.57
CA ALA A 184 11.89 16.19 1.87
C ALA A 184 10.88 16.23 3.02
N LEU A 185 9.91 15.31 3.04
CA LEU A 185 8.93 15.18 4.11
C LEU A 185 9.60 14.86 5.45
N PHE A 186 10.53 13.90 5.49
CA PHE A 186 11.24 13.56 6.72
C PHE A 186 12.15 14.70 7.18
N ALA A 187 12.84 15.39 6.27
CA ALA A 187 13.67 16.55 6.60
C ALA A 187 12.82 17.69 7.19
N TRP A 188 11.69 18.00 6.54
CA TRP A 188 10.74 19.00 7.04
C TRP A 188 10.20 18.62 8.42
N ALA A 189 9.75 17.38 8.59
CA ALA A 189 9.22 16.90 9.87
C ALA A 189 10.28 16.89 10.99
N PHE A 190 11.54 16.58 10.68
CA PHE A 190 12.65 16.65 11.63
C PHE A 190 12.88 18.09 12.12
N VAL A 191 12.84 19.06 11.20
CA VAL A 191 12.98 20.49 11.51
C VAL A 191 11.77 21.00 12.29
N ALA A 192 10.54 20.63 11.90
CA ALA A 192 9.32 21.02 12.58
C ALA A 192 9.26 20.48 14.04
N ALA A 193 9.70 19.23 14.26
CA ALA A 193 9.86 18.68 15.60
C ALA A 193 11.00 19.36 16.40
N GLY A 194 11.78 20.24 15.76
CA GLY A 194 12.77 21.15 16.34
C GLY A 194 12.19 22.05 17.43
N GLU A 195 10.98 22.54 17.21
CA GLU A 195 10.34 23.58 18.03
C GLU A 195 9.60 23.01 19.25
N TRP A 196 9.35 21.70 19.26
CA TRP A 196 8.57 21.05 20.30
C TRP A 196 9.41 20.76 21.55
N SER A 197 8.72 20.60 22.69
CA SER A 197 9.37 20.17 23.94
C SER A 197 10.11 18.84 23.75
N TYR A 198 11.21 18.63 24.48
CA TYR A 198 12.07 17.46 24.31
C TYR A 198 11.29 16.12 24.33
N ARG A 199 10.32 15.97 25.24
CA ARG A 199 9.49 14.75 25.34
C ARG A 199 8.59 14.54 24.12
N ALA A 200 7.99 15.60 23.59
CA ALA A 200 7.15 15.55 22.40
C ALA A 200 7.97 15.39 21.11
N ALA A 201 9.20 15.91 21.09
CA ALA A 201 10.08 15.83 19.93
C ALA A 201 10.82 14.49 19.82
N LEU A 202 11.00 13.75 20.92
CA LEU A 202 11.88 12.59 20.98
C LEU A 202 11.50 11.50 19.95
N PHE A 203 10.24 11.09 19.91
CA PHE A 203 9.79 10.06 18.97
C PHE A 203 9.81 10.56 17.51
N PRO A 204 9.19 11.71 17.17
CA PRO A 204 9.24 12.24 15.80
C PRO A 204 10.66 12.44 15.29
N ARG A 205 11.58 12.98 16.10
CA ARG A 205 12.98 13.19 15.70
C ARG A 205 13.73 11.89 15.46
N LEU A 206 13.54 10.87 16.30
CA LEU A 206 14.22 9.59 16.10
C LEU A 206 13.73 8.89 14.82
N VAL A 207 12.41 8.88 14.58
CA VAL A 207 11.82 8.27 13.39
C VAL A 207 12.22 9.02 12.12
N THR A 208 12.14 10.36 12.13
CA THR A 208 12.52 11.18 10.97
C THR A 208 14.02 11.17 10.71
N ALA A 209 14.87 11.14 11.73
CA ALA A 209 16.33 10.99 11.55
C ALA A 209 16.67 9.64 10.90
N ALA A 210 16.10 8.54 11.40
CA ALA A 210 16.27 7.22 10.76
C ALA A 210 15.69 7.22 9.33
N GLY A 211 14.52 7.83 9.13
CA GLY A 211 13.88 8.00 7.83
C GLY A 211 14.76 8.73 6.82
N ILE A 212 15.39 9.85 7.22
CA ILE A 212 16.34 10.62 6.39
C ILE A 212 17.50 9.74 5.96
N VAL A 213 18.14 9.05 6.92
CA VAL A 213 19.30 8.19 6.61
C VAL A 213 18.92 7.08 5.63
N LEU A 214 17.81 6.38 5.89
CA LEU A 214 17.38 5.26 5.07
C LEU A 214 16.92 5.69 3.67
N THR A 215 16.15 6.78 3.57
CA THR A 215 15.68 7.31 2.27
C THR A 215 16.82 7.92 1.46
N ALA A 216 17.78 8.60 2.10
CA ALA A 216 18.98 9.10 1.43
C ALA A 216 19.85 7.95 0.90
N LEU A 217 20.04 6.88 1.68
CA LEU A 217 20.74 5.67 1.24
C LEU A 217 20.00 5.00 0.07
N HIS A 218 18.67 4.86 0.14
CA HIS A 218 17.87 4.30 -0.94
C HIS A 218 17.98 5.14 -2.22
N LEU A 219 17.83 6.47 -2.11
CA LEU A 219 17.96 7.39 -3.23
C LEU A 219 19.35 7.32 -3.85
N ALA A 220 20.41 7.28 -3.05
CA ALA A 220 21.78 7.10 -3.52
C ALA A 220 21.95 5.76 -4.26
N GLN A 221 21.39 4.67 -3.74
CA GLN A 221 21.43 3.36 -4.39
C GLN A 221 20.71 3.38 -5.75
N VAL A 222 19.53 4.00 -5.84
CA VAL A 222 18.75 4.11 -7.09
C VAL A 222 19.51 4.96 -8.12
N LEU A 223 20.02 6.13 -7.72
CA LEU A 223 20.83 6.99 -8.58
C LEU A 223 22.10 6.29 -9.09
N LEU A 224 22.78 5.53 -8.22
CA LEU A 224 23.95 4.74 -8.60
C LEU A 224 23.59 3.59 -9.56
N ARG A 225 22.42 2.97 -9.43
CA ARG A 225 21.93 1.93 -10.37
C ARG A 225 21.66 2.52 -11.75
N ILE A 226 20.97 3.66 -11.81
CA ILE A 226 20.69 4.38 -13.07
C ILE A 226 22.00 4.78 -13.74
N ARG A 227 22.97 5.30 -12.97
CA ARG A 227 24.28 5.70 -13.50
C ARG A 227 25.13 4.51 -13.99
N ARG A 228 24.98 3.34 -13.38
CA ARG A 228 25.80 2.15 -13.70
C ARG A 228 25.25 1.28 -14.84
N GLN A 229 24.15 1.66 -15.51
CA GLN A 229 23.53 0.92 -16.64
C GLN A 229 23.51 -0.60 -16.44
N VAL A 230 23.26 -1.04 -15.21
CA VAL A 230 23.22 -2.47 -14.91
C VAL A 230 21.96 -3.02 -15.60
N PRO A 231 22.08 -4.03 -16.49
CA PRO A 231 20.90 -4.69 -17.05
C PRO A 231 20.01 -5.20 -15.91
N PRO A 232 18.67 -5.19 -16.06
CA PRO A 232 17.81 -5.91 -15.13
C PRO A 232 18.34 -7.33 -15.05
N GLY A 233 18.78 -7.76 -13.86
CA GLY A 233 19.17 -9.14 -13.66
C GLY A 233 17.90 -9.96 -13.69
N ALA A 234 17.95 -11.17 -14.25
CA ALA A 234 16.87 -12.15 -14.25
C ALA A 234 16.43 -12.61 -12.83
N ASP A 235 16.91 -11.94 -11.78
CA ASP A 235 16.56 -12.15 -10.37
C ASP A 235 15.57 -11.10 -9.83
N ASP A 236 15.19 -10.10 -10.65
CA ASP A 236 14.05 -9.20 -10.38
C ASP A 236 12.76 -9.81 -10.98
N GLU A 237 12.58 -11.14 -10.88
CA GLU A 237 11.24 -11.71 -11.02
C GLU A 237 10.42 -11.22 -9.81
N PRO A 238 9.31 -10.51 -10.03
CA PRO A 238 8.37 -10.26 -8.96
C PRO A 238 7.87 -11.63 -8.52
N ASP A 239 8.18 -12.01 -7.28
CA ASP A 239 7.64 -13.17 -6.59
C ASP A 239 6.15 -12.90 -6.27
N GLY A 240 5.37 -12.65 -7.32
CA GLY A 240 3.96 -12.28 -7.28
C GLY A 240 3.13 -13.44 -7.79
N ASP A 241 2.24 -13.94 -6.94
CA ASP A 241 1.26 -14.94 -7.30
C ASP A 241 0.44 -14.43 -8.52
N PRO A 242 0.35 -15.18 -9.63
CA PRO A 242 -0.51 -14.82 -10.77
C PRO A 242 -1.99 -14.64 -10.40
N HIS A 243 -2.40 -15.09 -9.21
CA HIS A 243 -3.72 -14.89 -8.64
C HIS A 243 -3.85 -13.64 -7.76
N ASP A 244 -2.79 -12.85 -7.57
CA ASP A 244 -2.89 -11.57 -6.87
C ASP A 244 -3.75 -10.58 -7.67
N VAL A 245 -4.69 -9.97 -6.95
CA VAL A 245 -5.53 -8.87 -7.46
C VAL A 245 -4.65 -7.74 -8.07
N GLU A 246 -3.40 -7.64 -7.62
CA GLU A 246 -2.35 -6.75 -8.10
C GLU A 246 -2.03 -6.93 -9.60
N TYR A 247 -1.97 -8.17 -10.10
CA TYR A 247 -1.66 -8.47 -11.50
C TYR A 247 -2.77 -8.00 -12.45
N VAL A 248 -4.03 -8.05 -12.00
CA VAL A 248 -5.21 -7.60 -12.75
C VAL A 248 -5.24 -6.06 -12.86
N PHE A 249 -4.79 -5.33 -11.84
CA PHE A 249 -4.70 -3.87 -11.88
C PHE A 249 -3.48 -3.36 -12.68
N ARG A 250 -2.37 -4.09 -12.69
CA ARG A 250 -1.15 -3.76 -13.47
C ARG A 250 -1.37 -3.86 -14.98
N THR A 251 -2.30 -4.72 -15.42
CA THR A 251 -2.66 -4.94 -16.83
C THR A 251 -3.91 -4.18 -17.29
N ALA A 252 -4.62 -3.51 -16.37
CA ALA A 252 -5.81 -2.74 -16.70
C ALA A 252 -5.42 -1.47 -17.47
N GLY A 253 -5.93 -1.32 -18.70
CA GLY A 253 -5.72 -0.12 -19.50
C GLY A 253 -6.19 1.17 -18.79
N PRO A 254 -5.61 2.35 -19.11
CA PRO A 254 -5.84 3.60 -18.39
C PRO A 254 -7.33 4.01 -18.32
N ARG A 255 -8.11 3.62 -19.33
CA ARG A 255 -9.57 3.85 -19.37
C ARG A 255 -10.33 3.08 -18.29
N ARG A 256 -9.94 1.83 -17.99
CA ARG A 256 -10.57 1.02 -16.94
C ARG A 256 -10.24 1.58 -15.56
N TRP A 257 -9.01 2.03 -15.36
CA TRP A 257 -8.57 2.72 -14.16
C TRP A 257 -9.35 4.02 -13.91
N ALA A 258 -9.48 4.86 -14.95
CA ALA A 258 -10.28 6.08 -14.86
C ALA A 258 -11.76 5.79 -14.55
N ALA A 259 -12.32 4.74 -15.16
CA ALA A 259 -13.69 4.31 -14.86
C ALA A 259 -13.85 3.84 -13.41
N ALA A 260 -12.91 3.05 -12.88
CA ALA A 260 -12.93 2.61 -11.48
C ALA A 260 -12.86 3.79 -10.50
N LEU A 261 -11.93 4.73 -10.73
CA LEU A 261 -11.83 5.96 -9.94
C LEU A 261 -13.09 6.82 -10.06
N GLY A 262 -13.68 6.89 -11.26
CA GLY A 262 -14.94 7.59 -11.50
C GLY A 262 -16.09 7.02 -10.67
N TRP A 263 -16.20 5.69 -10.54
CA TRP A 263 -17.20 5.06 -9.67
C TRP A 263 -16.97 5.32 -8.19
N VAL A 264 -15.72 5.29 -7.73
CA VAL A 264 -15.39 5.64 -6.34
C VAL A 264 -15.73 7.11 -6.07
N ALA A 265 -15.38 8.02 -6.97
CA ALA A 265 -15.74 9.43 -6.84
C ALA A 265 -17.26 9.66 -6.87
N ALA A 266 -17.97 8.98 -7.78
CA ALA A 266 -19.43 9.05 -7.87
C ALA A 266 -20.11 8.54 -6.61
N PHE A 267 -19.59 7.47 -5.98
CA PHE A 267 -20.07 6.99 -4.69
C PHE A 267 -20.02 8.08 -3.62
N PHE A 268 -18.87 8.71 -3.43
CA PHE A 268 -18.69 9.74 -2.39
C PHE A 268 -19.47 11.02 -2.69
N ALA A 269 -19.56 11.42 -3.96
CA ALA A 269 -20.38 12.55 -4.37
C ALA A 269 -21.87 12.29 -4.06
N LEU A 270 -22.37 11.09 -4.37
CA LEU A 270 -23.74 10.70 -4.07
C LEU A 270 -23.97 10.64 -2.55
N LEU A 271 -23.06 10.02 -1.81
CA LEU A 271 -23.11 9.93 -0.34
C LEU A 271 -23.21 11.32 0.30
N HIS A 272 -22.39 12.27 -0.16
CA HIS A 272 -22.40 13.62 0.37
C HIS A 272 -23.67 14.40 -0.01
N ALA A 273 -24.20 14.17 -1.21
CA ALA A 273 -25.40 14.87 -1.69
C ALA A 273 -26.69 14.38 -1.02
N VAL A 274 -26.92 13.06 -0.98
CA VAL A 274 -28.22 12.48 -0.55
C VAL A 274 -28.15 11.65 0.72
N GLY A 275 -26.96 11.40 1.27
CA GLY A 275 -26.78 10.64 2.51
C GLY A 275 -26.72 9.13 2.29
N LEU A 276 -26.53 8.39 3.39
CA LEU A 276 -26.19 6.97 3.36
C LEU A 276 -27.31 6.09 2.79
N TYR A 277 -28.54 6.20 3.28
CA TYR A 277 -29.62 5.29 2.89
C TYR A 277 -30.02 5.42 1.41
N PRO A 278 -30.20 6.64 0.86
CA PRO A 278 -30.46 6.78 -0.57
C PRO A 278 -29.27 6.30 -1.41
N THR A 279 -28.03 6.55 -0.96
CA THR A 279 -26.82 6.03 -1.61
C THR A 279 -26.79 4.50 -1.61
N ALA A 280 -27.18 3.85 -0.52
CA ALA A 280 -27.25 2.40 -0.40
C ALA A 280 -28.29 1.77 -1.35
N ALA A 281 -29.32 2.51 -1.74
CA ALA A 281 -30.29 2.06 -2.75
C ALA A 281 -29.82 2.34 -4.18
N ILE A 282 -29.29 3.52 -4.44
CA ILE A 282 -28.99 4.00 -5.80
C ILE A 282 -27.64 3.47 -6.30
N PHE A 283 -26.59 3.55 -5.48
CA PHE A 283 -25.23 3.24 -5.94
C PHE A 283 -25.05 1.76 -6.31
N PRO A 284 -25.43 0.77 -5.47
CA PRO A 284 -25.25 -0.63 -5.83
C PRO A 284 -26.03 -1.02 -7.09
N LEU A 285 -27.23 -0.44 -7.27
CA LEU A 285 -28.06 -0.65 -8.46
C LEU A 285 -27.32 -0.21 -9.72
N LEU A 286 -26.81 1.04 -9.74
CA LEU A 286 -26.12 1.60 -10.90
C LEU A 286 -24.77 0.93 -11.15
N TYR A 287 -23.98 0.72 -10.09
CA TYR A 287 -22.66 0.12 -10.18
C TYR A 287 -22.75 -1.32 -10.72
N LEU A 288 -23.62 -2.16 -10.17
CA LEU A 288 -23.76 -3.55 -10.62
C LEU A 288 -24.31 -3.66 -12.03
N ARG A 289 -25.20 -2.73 -12.42
CA ARG A 289 -25.75 -2.69 -13.76
C ARG A 289 -24.72 -2.30 -14.82
N PHE A 290 -23.92 -1.26 -14.58
CA PHE A 290 -23.04 -0.67 -15.59
C PHE A 290 -21.59 -1.15 -15.48
N ALA A 291 -21.04 -1.28 -14.27
CA ALA A 291 -19.68 -1.78 -14.04
C ALA A 291 -19.65 -3.30 -13.83
N GLY A 292 -20.63 -3.85 -13.12
CA GLY A 292 -20.70 -5.28 -12.79
C GLY A 292 -21.31 -6.18 -13.88
N GLY A 293 -21.97 -5.60 -14.90
CA GLY A 293 -22.62 -6.34 -15.98
C GLY A 293 -23.77 -7.24 -15.54
N ARG A 294 -24.37 -7.00 -14.37
CA ARG A 294 -25.46 -7.82 -13.82
C ARG A 294 -26.84 -7.35 -14.31
N THR A 295 -27.83 -8.23 -14.19
CA THR A 295 -29.21 -7.93 -14.57
C THR A 295 -29.82 -6.88 -13.64
N TRP A 296 -30.81 -6.13 -14.15
CA TRP A 296 -31.52 -5.11 -13.36
C TRP A 296 -32.20 -5.69 -12.12
N ILE A 297 -32.82 -6.87 -12.24
CA ILE A 297 -33.49 -7.55 -11.14
C ILE A 297 -32.50 -7.90 -10.03
N PHE A 298 -31.37 -8.52 -10.40
CA PHE A 298 -30.33 -8.87 -9.43
C PHE A 298 -29.78 -7.62 -8.73
N SER A 299 -29.53 -6.56 -9.49
CA SER A 299 -28.98 -5.29 -8.97
C SER A 299 -29.97 -4.59 -8.04
N ALA A 300 -31.27 -4.64 -8.35
CA ALA A 300 -32.34 -4.10 -7.49
C ALA A 300 -32.48 -4.89 -6.19
N ILE A 301 -32.50 -6.23 -6.26
CA ILE A 301 -32.53 -7.09 -5.08
C ILE A 301 -31.31 -6.79 -4.19
N TYR A 302 -30.12 -6.73 -4.78
CA TYR A 302 -28.90 -6.44 -4.05
C TYR A 302 -28.95 -5.07 -3.36
N ALA A 303 -29.41 -4.03 -4.06
CA ALA A 303 -29.55 -2.69 -3.50
C ALA A 303 -30.53 -2.65 -2.33
N ILE A 304 -31.71 -3.27 -2.47
CA ILE A 304 -32.71 -3.36 -1.40
C ILE A 304 -32.13 -4.11 -0.20
N VAL A 305 -31.53 -5.28 -0.43
CA VAL A 305 -30.94 -6.08 0.65
C VAL A 305 -29.83 -5.30 1.36
N SER A 306 -28.95 -4.62 0.62
CA SER A 306 -27.86 -3.83 1.19
C SER A 306 -28.39 -2.67 2.03
N ALA A 307 -29.38 -1.94 1.53
CA ALA A 307 -30.01 -0.83 2.25
C ALA A 307 -30.73 -1.32 3.52
N VAL A 308 -31.48 -2.42 3.44
CA VAL A 308 -32.16 -3.03 4.60
C VAL A 308 -31.16 -3.51 5.64
N VAL A 309 -30.09 -4.21 5.22
CA VAL A 309 -29.04 -4.69 6.14
C VAL A 309 -28.39 -3.52 6.86
N LEU A 310 -28.05 -2.44 6.15
CA LEU A 310 -27.45 -1.26 6.77
C LEU A 310 -28.43 -0.57 7.72
N TYR A 311 -29.69 -0.39 7.32
CA TYR A 311 -30.72 0.21 8.18
C TYR A 311 -30.95 -0.60 9.46
N VAL A 312 -31.14 -1.91 9.33
CA VAL A 312 -31.33 -2.79 10.50
C VAL A 312 -30.10 -2.80 11.40
N SER A 313 -28.90 -2.87 10.82
CA SER A 313 -27.67 -2.95 11.62
C SER A 313 -27.36 -1.65 12.34
N PHE A 314 -27.46 -0.50 11.66
CA PHE A 314 -26.95 0.76 12.19
C PHE A 314 -28.02 1.65 12.81
N GLU A 315 -29.22 1.73 12.21
CA GLU A 315 -30.33 2.49 12.78
C GLU A 315 -30.96 1.70 13.94
N LEU A 316 -31.39 0.46 13.67
CA LEU A 316 -32.24 -0.29 14.60
C LEU A 316 -31.43 -0.99 15.69
N ALA A 317 -30.33 -1.66 15.32
CA ALA A 317 -29.57 -2.46 16.27
C ALA A 317 -28.50 -1.66 17.04
N LEU A 318 -27.82 -0.72 16.37
CA LEU A 318 -26.71 0.04 16.97
C LEU A 318 -27.10 1.47 17.40
N GLY A 319 -28.17 2.06 16.85
CA GLY A 319 -28.59 3.43 17.16
C GLY A 319 -27.51 4.47 16.84
N VAL A 320 -26.71 4.24 15.81
CA VAL A 320 -25.56 5.09 15.46
C VAL A 320 -25.99 6.14 14.46
N PRO A 321 -25.67 7.43 14.66
CA PRO A 321 -25.98 8.48 13.70
C PRO A 321 -25.32 8.17 12.34
N THR A 322 -26.11 8.32 11.29
CA THR A 322 -25.67 8.07 9.91
C THR A 322 -25.45 9.37 9.16
N PRO A 323 -24.64 9.37 8.07
CA PRO A 323 -24.45 10.56 7.26
C PRO A 323 -25.77 10.99 6.60
N THR A 324 -26.34 12.10 7.07
CA THR A 324 -27.44 12.80 6.41
C THR A 324 -26.87 13.61 5.24
N GLY A 325 -27.49 13.51 4.07
CA GLY A 325 -26.99 14.23 2.89
C GLY A 325 -27.31 15.71 2.99
N LEU A 326 -26.56 16.53 2.27
CA LEU A 326 -26.82 17.97 2.12
C LEU A 326 -28.25 18.31 1.67
N LEU A 327 -28.93 17.39 0.97
CA LEU A 327 -30.30 17.58 0.48
C LEU A 327 -31.39 17.18 1.50
N LEU A 328 -31.02 16.54 2.61
CA LEU A 328 -31.94 16.04 3.64
C LEU A 328 -31.77 16.74 5.01
N ASP A 329 -30.80 17.64 5.11
CA ASP A 329 -30.63 18.61 6.22
C ASP A 329 -31.34 19.95 5.88
#